data_AF-A0AAV8C4D7-F1
#
_entry.id   AF-A0AAV8C4D7-F1
#
_cell.length_a   1.000
_cell.length_b   1.000
_cell.length_c   1.000
_cell.angle_alpha   90.00
_cell.angle_beta   90.00
_cell.angle_gamma   90.00
#
_symmetry.space_group_name_H-M   'P 1'
#
loop_
_entity.id
_entity.type
_entity.pdbx_description
1 polymer ?
#
loop_
_entity_poly.entity_id
_entity_poly.type
_entity_poly.pdbx_seq_one_letter_code
_entity_poly.pdbx_strand_id
1 'polypeptide(L)'
;MDHILQYWNESLRRPDKFLFLNYEEMMAEPHQNLRKLAEFIRCPFSEEEEKTGVIEQIIELCSFKKLKELDVNKKGEGFSNIENEIFFRKGVVGDWKNNMTPEMAERLDELTREKLHGCGLTFSSKEQRQPS
;
A
#
# COMPACT_ATOMS: atom_id res chain seq x y z
N MET A 1 -13.38 7.95 -6.74
CA MET A 1 -12.16 8.14 -7.54
C MET A 1 -11.62 9.56 -7.40
N ASP A 2 -12.49 10.57 -7.28
CA ASP A 2 -12.09 11.98 -7.20
C ASP A 2 -11.04 12.27 -6.10
N HIS A 3 -11.17 11.68 -4.92
CA HIS A 3 -10.16 11.79 -3.86
C HIS A 3 -8.78 11.28 -4.31
N ILE A 4 -8.71 10.09 -4.92
CA ILE A 4 -7.44 9.49 -5.40
C ILE A 4 -6.84 10.37 -6.50
N LEU A 5 -7.66 10.82 -7.45
CA LEU A 5 -7.23 11.66 -8.55
C LEU A 5 -6.73 13.02 -8.08
N GLN A 6 -7.31 13.61 -7.03
CA GLN A 6 -6.81 14.85 -6.44
C GLN A 6 -5.39 14.66 -5.90
N TYR A 7 -5.15 13.63 -5.08
CA TYR A 7 -3.81 13.36 -4.55
C TYR A 7 -2.79 12.95 -5.62
N TRP A 8 -3.23 12.20 -6.63
CA TRP A 8 -2.41 11.89 -7.81
C TRP A 8 -2.01 13.15 -8.57
N ASN A 9 -2.96 14.03 -8.86
CA ASN A 9 -2.64 15.28 -9.55
C ASN A 9 -1.73 16.19 -8.70
N GLU A 10 -1.92 16.23 -7.38
CA GLU A 10 -1.06 17.00 -6.49
C GLU A 10 0.36 16.40 -6.38
N SER A 11 0.51 15.07 -6.43
CA SER A 11 1.84 14.45 -6.48
C SER A 11 2.59 14.79 -7.76
N LEU A 12 1.89 14.89 -8.90
CA LEU A 12 2.48 15.35 -10.16
C LEU A 12 2.84 16.84 -10.15
N ARG A 13 1.99 17.69 -9.54
CA ARG A 13 2.23 19.15 -9.47
C ARG A 13 3.31 19.53 -8.46
N ARG A 14 3.41 18.80 -7.36
CA ARG A 14 4.24 19.14 -6.20
C ARG A 14 4.97 17.89 -5.67
N PRO A 15 5.86 17.29 -6.48
CA PRO A 15 6.53 16.04 -6.13
C PRO A 15 7.39 16.13 -4.86
N ASP A 16 7.88 17.33 -4.51
CA ASP A 16 8.62 17.56 -3.26
C ASP A 16 7.74 17.61 -2.00
N LYS A 17 6.41 17.68 -2.15
CA LYS A 17 5.46 17.82 -1.03
C LYS A 17 4.43 16.70 -0.94
N PHE A 18 4.20 15.98 -2.03
CA PHE A 18 3.24 14.89 -2.10
C PHE A 18 3.91 13.66 -2.68
N LEU A 19 4.06 12.64 -1.85
CA LEU A 19 4.45 11.30 -2.27
C LEU A 19 3.20 10.45 -2.45
N PHE A 20 2.98 9.99 -3.69
CA PHE A 20 1.94 9.01 -3.98
C PHE A 20 2.53 7.61 -3.96
N LEU A 21 1.95 6.73 -3.13
CA LEU A 21 2.33 5.33 -2.99
C LEU A 21 1.12 4.45 -3.26
N ASN A 22 1.34 3.35 -3.97
CA ASN A 22 0.34 2.33 -4.20
C ASN A 22 0.59 1.12 -3.28
N TYR A 23 -0.47 0.58 -2.67
CA TYR A 23 -0.33 -0.51 -1.70
C TYR A 23 0.22 -1.78 -2.35
N GLU A 24 -0.27 -2.15 -3.53
CA GLU A 24 0.19 -3.33 -4.25
C GLU A 24 1.67 -3.23 -4.62
N GLU A 25 2.14 -2.05 -5.04
CA GLU A 25 3.55 -1.80 -5.35
C GLU A 25 4.41 -1.82 -4.10
N MET A 26 3.93 -1.27 -2.97
CA MET A 26 4.62 -1.37 -1.69
C MET A 26 4.78 -2.82 -1.23
N MET A 27 3.79 -3.67 -1.48
CA MET A 27 3.86 -5.08 -1.12
C MET A 27 4.75 -5.88 -2.10
N ALA A 28 4.75 -5.53 -3.39
CA ALA A 28 5.57 -6.20 -4.39
C ALA A 28 7.05 -5.81 -4.28
N GLU A 29 7.34 -4.51 -4.11
CA GLU A 29 8.69 -3.94 -4.11
C GLU A 29 8.93 -3.09 -2.83
N PRO A 30 8.92 -3.71 -1.63
CA PRO A 30 9.00 -2.98 -0.37
C PRO A 30 10.32 -2.20 -0.21
N HIS A 31 11.44 -2.75 -0.68
CA HIS A 31 12.75 -2.11 -0.60
C HIS A 31 12.82 -0.83 -1.45
N GLN A 32 12.26 -0.85 -2.66
CA GLN A 32 12.27 0.32 -3.54
C GLN A 32 11.36 1.42 -2.98
N ASN A 33 10.17 1.04 -2.51
CA ASN A 33 9.22 1.99 -1.92
C ASN A 33 9.74 2.60 -0.60
N LEU A 34 10.45 1.82 0.22
CA LEU A 34 11.07 2.34 1.44
C LEU A 34 12.20 3.32 1.13
N ARG A 35 13.06 3.04 0.15
CA ARG A 35 14.07 4.02 -0.31
C ARG A 35 13.44 5.30 -0.83
N LYS A 36 12.41 5.19 -1.68
CA LYS A 36 11.66 6.33 -2.20
C LYS A 36 11.04 7.18 -1.08
N LEU A 37 10.50 6.54 -0.04
CA LEU A 37 9.96 7.22 1.13
C LEU A 37 11.05 7.94 1.93
N ALA A 38 12.17 7.26 2.18
CA ALA A 38 13.32 7.78 2.90
C ALA A 38 13.91 9.03 2.22
N GLU A 39 14.09 8.99 0.90
CA GLU A 39 14.48 10.14 0.08
C GLU A 39 13.49 11.30 0.19
N PHE A 40 12.19 10.99 0.12
CA PHE A 40 11.12 12.00 0.19
C PHE A 40 11.10 12.73 1.54
N ILE A 41 11.28 12.01 2.66
CA ILE A 41 11.37 12.62 4.00
C ILE A 41 12.75 13.22 4.31
N ARG A 42 13.64 13.30 3.30
CA ARG A 42 15.01 13.86 3.40
C ARG A 42 15.90 13.09 4.40
N CYS A 43 15.67 11.80 4.53
CA CYS A 43 16.47 10.87 5.33
C CYS A 43 16.90 9.67 4.47
N PRO A 44 17.69 9.87 3.39
CA PRO A 44 18.14 8.77 2.55
C PRO A 44 19.08 7.84 3.33
N PHE A 45 19.03 6.55 3.02
CA PHE A 45 19.95 5.57 3.61
C PHE A 45 21.37 5.80 3.10
N SER A 46 22.33 5.68 4.00
CA SER A 46 23.75 5.61 3.67
C SER A 46 24.13 4.23 3.12
N GLU A 47 25.25 4.14 2.40
CA GLU A 47 25.76 2.84 1.93
C GLU A 47 26.03 1.86 3.07
N GLU A 48 26.40 2.36 4.26
CA GLU A 48 26.64 1.52 5.43
C GLU A 48 25.34 0.94 5.98
N GLU A 49 24.27 1.74 6.07
CA GLU A 49 22.94 1.27 6.46
C GLU A 49 22.38 0.23 5.49
N GLU A 50 22.61 0.42 4.18
CA GLU A 50 22.25 -0.60 3.18
C GLU A 50 23.07 -1.89 3.36
N LYS A 51 24.38 -1.80 3.57
CA LYS A 51 25.26 -2.97 3.77
C LYS A 51 24.98 -3.71 5.08
N THR A 52 24.58 -2.99 6.12
CA THR A 52 24.26 -3.55 7.45
C THR A 52 22.83 -4.08 7.55
N GLY A 53 22.04 -3.94 6.48
CA GLY A 53 20.70 -4.52 6.36
C GLY A 53 19.64 -3.75 7.15
N VAL A 54 19.80 -2.44 7.32
CA VAL A 54 18.82 -1.59 8.04
C VAL A 54 17.48 -1.58 7.31
N ILE A 55 17.48 -1.59 5.98
CA ILE A 55 16.28 -1.60 5.16
C ILE A 55 15.46 -2.87 5.44
N GLU A 56 16.11 -4.03 5.46
CA GLU A 56 15.50 -5.33 5.75
C GLU A 56 14.93 -5.37 7.17
N GLN A 57 15.66 -4.82 8.14
CA GLN A 57 15.19 -4.71 9.53
C GLN A 57 13.94 -3.85 9.64
N ILE A 58 13.88 -2.69 8.97
CA ILE A 58 12.70 -1.82 8.96
C ILE A 58 11.52 -2.54 8.31
N ILE A 59 11.72 -3.18 7.15
CA ILE A 59 10.67 -3.95 6.46
C ILE A 59 10.12 -5.05 7.39
N GLU A 60 10.99 -5.77 8.09
CA GLU A 60 10.57 -6.81 9.01
C GLU A 60 9.80 -6.23 10.21
N LEU A 61 10.32 -5.18 10.84
CA LEU A 61 9.69 -4.48 11.98
C LEU A 61 8.30 -3.94 11.63
N CYS A 62 8.16 -3.37 10.44
CA CYS A 62 6.90 -2.82 9.93
C CYS A 62 6.04 -3.86 9.18
N SER A 63 6.45 -5.12 9.14
CA SER A 63 5.68 -6.16 8.45
C SER A 63 4.33 -6.38 9.11
N PHE A 64 3.31 -6.64 8.30
CA PHE A 64 1.95 -6.90 8.80
C PHE A 64 1.92 -8.00 9.85
N LYS A 65 2.70 -9.07 9.66
CA LYS A 65 2.81 -10.18 10.62
C LYS A 65 3.31 -9.69 11.98
N LYS A 66 4.44 -8.98 12.00
CA LYS A 66 5.09 -8.52 13.23
C LYS A 66 4.21 -7.50 13.95
N LEU A 67 3.64 -6.54 13.22
CA LEU A 67 2.74 -5.54 13.78
C LEU A 67 1.46 -6.17 14.35
N LYS A 68 0.83 -7.13 13.64
CA LYS A 68 -0.34 -7.85 14.13
C LYS A 68 -0.06 -8.65 15.40
N GLU A 69 1.17 -9.12 15.58
CA GLU A 69 1.55 -9.94 16.73
C GLU A 69 1.85 -9.14 18.01
N LEU A 70 2.08 -7.83 17.91
CA LEU A 70 2.35 -6.96 19.06
C LEU A 70 1.16 -6.90 20.03
N ASP A 71 1.44 -7.01 21.34
CA ASP A 71 0.40 -7.03 22.38
C ASP A 71 -0.50 -5.79 22.36
N VAL A 72 0.07 -4.62 22.05
CA VAL A 72 -0.68 -3.36 21.91
C VAL A 72 -1.72 -3.40 20.78
N ASN A 73 -1.50 -4.23 19.76
CA ASN A 73 -2.40 -4.38 18.62
C ASN A 73 -3.40 -5.53 18.78
N LYS A 74 -3.16 -6.45 19.73
CA LYS A 74 -4.10 -7.54 20.09
C LYS A 74 -5.05 -7.17 21.22
N LYS A 75 -4.61 -6.36 22.16
CA LYS A 75 -5.32 -6.10 23.43
C LYS A 75 -5.49 -4.63 23.76
N GLY A 76 -4.97 -3.73 22.94
CA GLY A 76 -5.12 -2.29 23.15
C GLY A 76 -6.52 -1.82 22.75
N GLU A 77 -7.14 -1.01 23.61
CA GLU A 77 -8.24 -0.13 23.21
C GLU A 77 -7.63 1.08 22.49
N GLY A 78 -7.93 1.19 21.19
CA GLY A 78 -7.45 2.28 20.35
C GLY A 78 -8.27 3.56 20.49
N PHE A 79 -8.15 4.43 19.49
CA PHE A 79 -9.00 5.62 19.37
C PHE A 79 -10.48 5.21 19.40
N SER A 80 -11.27 5.87 20.23
CA SER A 80 -12.73 5.66 20.35
C SER A 80 -13.18 4.31 20.95
N ASN A 81 -12.38 3.67 21.83
CA ASN A 81 -12.71 2.40 22.52
C ASN A 81 -12.92 1.22 21.57
N ILE A 82 -12.28 1.26 20.41
CA ILE A 82 -12.32 0.17 19.44
C ILE A 82 -11.07 -0.69 19.63
N GLU A 83 -11.25 -2.01 19.74
CA GLU A 83 -10.13 -2.96 19.87
C GLU A 83 -9.19 -2.87 18.67
N ASN A 84 -7.88 -2.74 18.92
CA ASN A 84 -6.90 -2.54 17.87
C ASN A 84 -6.80 -3.72 16.88
N GLU A 85 -7.30 -4.91 17.23
CA GLU A 85 -7.29 -6.08 16.37
C GLU A 85 -8.01 -5.83 15.03
N ILE A 86 -9.03 -4.95 15.02
CA ILE A 86 -9.83 -4.68 13.81
C ILE A 86 -8.99 -4.07 12.67
N PHE A 87 -7.88 -3.39 13.00
CA PHE A 87 -7.01 -2.76 12.01
C PHE A 87 -6.12 -3.80 11.29
N PHE A 88 -6.01 -5.03 11.81
CA PHE A 88 -5.12 -6.09 11.32
C PHE A 88 -5.88 -7.35 10.86
N ARG A 89 -6.75 -7.21 9.85
CA ARG A 89 -7.55 -8.33 9.30
C ARG A 89 -6.71 -9.42 8.61
N LYS A 90 -6.35 -9.21 7.33
CA LYS A 90 -5.57 -10.18 6.52
C LYS A 90 -4.27 -9.63 5.94
N GLY A 91 -4.23 -8.36 5.53
CA GLY A 91 -3.01 -7.74 4.97
C GLY A 91 -2.53 -8.39 3.67
N VAL A 92 -3.46 -8.92 2.85
CA VAL A 92 -3.14 -9.61 1.59
C VAL A 92 -3.79 -8.91 0.40
N VAL A 93 -3.04 -8.79 -0.69
CA VAL A 93 -3.54 -8.30 -1.97
C VAL A 93 -4.43 -9.37 -2.61
N GLY A 94 -5.56 -8.96 -3.20
CA GLY A 94 -6.42 -9.86 -3.97
C GLY A 94 -7.49 -10.61 -3.17
N ASP A 95 -7.66 -10.35 -1.87
CA ASP A 95 -8.72 -10.97 -1.05
C ASP A 95 -10.14 -10.65 -1.51
N TRP A 96 -10.30 -9.62 -2.37
CA TRP A 96 -11.58 -9.29 -2.98
C TRP A 96 -12.17 -10.47 -3.76
N LYS A 97 -11.34 -11.35 -4.35
CA LYS A 97 -11.77 -12.55 -5.08
C LYS A 97 -12.55 -13.54 -4.22
N ASN A 98 -12.32 -13.53 -2.90
CA ASN A 98 -13.04 -14.40 -1.96
C ASN A 98 -14.40 -13.82 -1.55
N ASN A 99 -14.69 -12.57 -1.91
CA ASN A 99 -15.86 -11.83 -1.42
C ASN A 99 -16.74 -11.27 -2.56
N MET A 100 -16.23 -11.22 -3.79
CA MET A 100 -16.93 -10.69 -4.96
C MET A 100 -17.13 -11.78 -6.01
N THR A 101 -18.27 -11.75 -6.70
CA THR A 101 -18.45 -12.57 -7.90
C THR A 101 -17.64 -11.98 -9.07
N PRO A 102 -17.35 -12.78 -10.10
CA PRO A 102 -16.66 -12.29 -11.29
C PRO A 102 -17.35 -11.07 -11.94
N GLU A 103 -18.68 -11.05 -11.97
CA GLU A 103 -19.47 -9.95 -12.56
C GLU A 103 -19.33 -8.65 -11.75
N MET A 104 -19.32 -8.75 -10.41
CA MET A 104 -19.09 -7.60 -9.54
C MET A 104 -17.69 -7.01 -9.74
N ALA A 105 -16.69 -7.88 -9.87
CA ALA A 105 -15.32 -7.49 -10.10
C ALA A 105 -15.13 -6.83 -11.46
N GLU A 106 -15.72 -7.41 -12.50
CA GLU A 106 -15.67 -6.85 -13.86
C GLU A 106 -16.32 -5.47 -13.92
N ARG A 107 -17.48 -5.30 -13.29
CA ARG A 107 -18.16 -4.00 -13.21
C ARG A 107 -17.32 -2.95 -12.48
N LEU A 108 -16.63 -3.32 -11.40
CA LEU A 108 -15.73 -2.42 -10.68
C LEU A 108 -14.50 -2.05 -11.50
N ASP A 109 -13.95 -3.02 -12.22
CA ASP A 109 -12.82 -2.85 -13.14
C ASP A 109 -13.15 -1.89 -14.29
N GLU A 110 -14.36 -2.02 -14.85
CA GLU A 110 -14.85 -1.12 -15.91
C GLU A 110 -15.02 0.30 -15.39
N LEU A 111 -15.73 0.48 -14.27
CA LEU A 111 -15.90 1.80 -13.63
C LEU A 111 -14.54 2.44 -13.31
N THR A 112 -13.58 1.65 -12.87
CA THR A 112 -12.22 2.12 -12.57
C THR A 112 -11.50 2.56 -13.82
N ARG A 113 -11.56 1.78 -14.92
CA ARG A 113 -10.99 2.17 -16.21
C ARG A 113 -11.59 3.46 -16.73
N GLU A 114 -12.91 3.59 -16.72
CA GLU A 114 -13.61 4.78 -17.19
C GLU A 114 -13.20 6.03 -16.40
N LYS A 115 -13.13 5.91 -15.06
CA LYS A 115 -12.81 7.05 -14.19
C LYS A 115 -11.34 7.47 -14.22
N LEU A 116 -10.43 6.55 -14.51
CA LEU A 116 -8.98 6.83 -14.58
C LEU A 116 -8.51 7.10 -16.01
N HIS A 117 -9.38 6.91 -17.00
CA HIS A 117 -9.07 7.14 -18.40
C HIS A 117 -8.58 8.58 -18.63
N GLY A 118 -7.39 8.71 -19.21
CA GLY A 118 -6.76 10.01 -19.49
C GLY A 118 -6.11 10.70 -18.29
N CYS A 119 -6.17 10.12 -17.08
CA CYS A 119 -5.53 10.70 -15.89
C CYS A 119 -4.06 10.28 -15.71
N GLY A 120 -3.58 9.32 -16.51
CA GLY A 120 -2.21 8.79 -16.40
C GLY A 120 -1.96 7.91 -15.17
N LEU A 121 -2.97 7.70 -14.31
CA LEU A 121 -2.93 6.78 -13.18
C LEU A 121 -3.40 5.39 -13.63
N THR A 122 -2.55 4.38 -13.50
CA THR A 122 -2.90 2.99 -13.76
C THR A 122 -2.51 2.12 -12.58
N PHE A 123 -3.42 1.26 -12.13
CA PHE A 123 -3.11 0.24 -11.13
C PHE A 123 -2.62 -1.03 -11.82
N SER A 124 -1.48 -1.55 -11.36
CA SER A 124 -0.92 -2.83 -11.85
C SER A 124 -1.77 -4.00 -11.36
N SER A 125 -2.80 -4.38 -12.12
CA SER A 125 -3.63 -5.57 -11.85
C SER A 125 -3.22 -6.81 -12.68
N LYS A 126 -2.12 -6.72 -13.44
CA LYS A 126 -1.84 -7.65 -14.55
C LYS A 126 -1.43 -9.07 -14.14
N GLU A 127 -0.93 -9.31 -12.94
CA GLU A 127 -0.41 -10.64 -12.55
C GLU A 127 -1.40 -11.55 -11.81
N GLN A 128 -2.64 -11.10 -11.61
CA GLN A 128 -3.58 -11.83 -10.73
C GLN A 128 -4.79 -12.41 -11.48
N ARG A 129 -4.77 -12.54 -12.80
CA ARG A 129 -5.94 -12.96 -13.61
C ARG A 129 -5.73 -14.25 -14.41
N GLN A 130 -5.16 -15.29 -13.81
CA GLN A 130 -5.37 -16.64 -14.35
C GLN A 130 -6.44 -17.35 -13.50
N PRO A 131 -7.55 -17.82 -14.09
CA PRO A 131 -8.32 -18.89 -13.50
C PRO A 131 -7.52 -20.18 -13.57
N SER A 132 -7.72 -21.03 -12.56
CA SER A 132 -7.29 -22.44 -12.56
C SER A 132 -7.88 -23.20 -13.75
#